data_AF-A0A2M9Q688-F1
#
_entry.id   AF-A0A2M9Q688-F1
#
_cell.length_a   1.000
_cell.length_b   1.000
_cell.length_c   1.000
_cell.angle_alpha   90.00
_cell.angle_beta   90.00
_cell.angle_gamma   90.00
#
_symmetry.space_group_name_H-M   'P 1'
#
loop_
_entity.id
_entity.type
_entity.pdbx_description
1 polymer ?
#
loop_
_entity_poly.entity_id
_entity_poly.type
_entity_poly.pdbx_seq_one_letter_code
_entity_poly.pdbx_strand_id
1 'polypeptide(L)'
;PVDVGLLNGERYFINIAAGGRITELTYEVPSKMKTMLGQLAYYLKAVEMIPSIKASHMRIEYDGEVFDGDAMMFLCGLTNSVGGFEKLAPDASINDGYFTLLVLKKASLPEFIQLAAMALRGEHLNDDRVIYKKASVVKVSTEDEIHLNLDGEYGGDAPATFENLKRHIEIFVPLADIREEDRI
;
A
#
# COMPACT_ATOMS: atom_id res chain seq x y z
N PRO A 1 17.63 -11.64 7.84
CA PRO A 1 17.66 -10.25 7.31
C PRO A 1 16.33 -9.92 6.60
N VAL A 2 15.98 -8.64 6.46
CA VAL A 2 14.72 -8.19 5.83
C VAL A 2 14.96 -7.13 4.76
N ASP A 3 14.03 -7.07 3.82
CA ASP A 3 14.00 -6.10 2.72
C ASP A 3 13.64 -4.70 3.23
N VAL A 4 14.06 -3.69 2.47
CA VAL A 4 13.73 -2.29 2.73
C VAL A 4 13.32 -1.63 1.42
N GLY A 5 12.28 -0.82 1.44
CA GLY A 5 11.86 -0.04 0.29
C GLY A 5 12.61 1.28 0.23
N LEU A 6 13.04 1.67 -0.97
CA LEU A 6 13.70 2.94 -1.25
C LEU A 6 12.86 3.74 -2.24
N LEU A 7 12.45 4.94 -1.85
CA LEU A 7 11.77 5.91 -2.69
C LEU A 7 12.80 6.92 -3.24
N ASN A 8 12.86 7.04 -4.56
CA ASN A 8 13.64 8.04 -5.30
C ASN A 8 15.13 8.10 -4.90
N GLY A 9 15.69 7.01 -4.39
CA GLY A 9 17.09 6.98 -3.94
C GLY A 9 17.37 7.65 -2.59
N GLU A 10 16.35 8.20 -1.90
CA GLU A 10 16.57 9.08 -0.74
C GLU A 10 15.80 8.68 0.52
N ARG A 11 14.57 8.17 0.40
CA ARG A 11 13.70 7.88 1.54
C ARG A 11 13.44 6.39 1.68
N TYR A 12 13.58 5.87 2.89
CA TYR A 12 13.38 4.46 3.18
C TYR A 12 12.01 4.21 3.84
N PHE A 13 11.43 3.05 3.59
CA PHE A 13 10.24 2.54 4.27
C PHE A 13 10.38 1.03 4.46
N ILE A 14 9.73 0.47 5.49
CA ILE A 14 9.89 -0.93 5.89
C ILE A 14 8.58 -1.71 5.88
N ASN A 15 7.44 -1.03 5.80
CA ASN A 15 6.14 -1.68 5.78
C ASN A 15 5.44 -1.53 4.43
N ILE A 16 5.08 -0.31 4.07
CA ILE A 16 4.32 -0.03 2.86
C ILE A 16 4.52 1.38 2.32
N ALA A 17 4.57 1.47 1.00
CA ALA A 17 4.30 2.70 0.29
C ALA A 17 2.92 2.65 -0.38
N ALA A 18 2.17 3.76 -0.35
CA ALA A 18 0.88 3.89 -0.99
C ALA A 18 0.79 5.20 -1.77
N GLY A 19 0.05 5.20 -2.87
CA GLY A 19 -0.30 6.42 -3.59
C GLY A 19 -1.71 6.36 -4.16
N GLY A 20 -2.29 7.53 -4.37
CA GLY A 20 -3.69 7.70 -4.78
C GLY A 20 -4.34 8.80 -3.94
N ARG A 21 -5.49 9.32 -4.39
CA ARG A 21 -6.17 10.45 -3.72
C ARG A 21 -6.82 10.09 -2.37
N ILE A 22 -6.56 8.90 -1.85
CA ILE A 22 -6.98 8.46 -0.52
C ILE A 22 -6.07 9.04 0.58
N THR A 23 -4.82 9.36 0.23
CA THR A 23 -3.75 9.68 1.19
C THR A 23 -3.80 11.13 1.73
N GLU A 24 -4.55 12.04 1.09
CA GLU A 24 -4.67 13.45 1.50
C GLU A 24 -5.26 13.64 2.92
N LEU A 25 -6.08 12.69 3.40
CA LEU A 25 -6.96 12.93 4.54
C LEU A 25 -6.55 12.19 5.83
N THR A 26 -5.55 11.31 5.78
CA THR A 26 -4.97 10.70 7.00
C THR A 26 -4.22 11.71 7.87
N TYR A 27 -3.83 12.85 7.32
CA TYR A 27 -3.11 13.92 8.05
C TYR A 27 -4.06 14.88 8.82
N GLU A 28 -5.35 14.87 8.51
CA GLU A 28 -6.32 15.81 9.11
C GLU A 28 -6.93 15.33 10.43
N VAL A 29 -6.56 14.16 10.94
CA VAL A 29 -7.09 13.69 12.23
C VAL A 29 -6.31 14.36 13.37
N PRO A 30 -6.87 15.35 14.09
CA PRO A 30 -6.14 16.05 15.12
C PRO A 30 -5.84 15.08 16.27
N SER A 31 -4.60 15.12 16.75
CA SER A 31 -4.09 14.33 17.88
C SER A 31 -4.97 14.38 19.15
N LYS A 32 -5.84 15.39 19.28
CA LYS A 32 -6.83 15.57 20.36
C LYS A 32 -8.03 14.63 20.32
N MET A 33 -8.33 13.95 19.22
CA MET A 33 -9.48 13.03 19.13
C MET A 33 -9.21 11.61 19.66
N LYS A 34 -8.00 11.34 20.16
CA LYS A 34 -7.63 10.05 20.76
C LYS A 34 -8.28 9.79 22.13
N THR A 35 -8.86 10.79 22.79
CA THR A 35 -9.06 10.71 24.26
C THR A 35 -10.50 10.59 24.75
N MET A 36 -11.54 10.72 23.89
CA MET A 36 -12.94 10.62 24.34
C MET A 36 -13.86 9.68 23.56
N LEU A 37 -13.55 9.31 22.30
CA LEU A 37 -14.37 8.41 21.46
C LEU A 37 -13.66 7.15 20.96
N GLY A 38 -12.38 6.97 21.28
CA GLY A 38 -11.60 5.77 20.93
C GLY A 38 -11.52 5.47 19.42
N GLN A 39 -11.16 4.23 19.07
CA GLN A 39 -11.03 3.73 17.68
C GLN A 39 -12.27 3.97 16.80
N LEU A 40 -13.47 4.13 17.39
CA LEU A 40 -14.71 4.30 16.65
C LEU A 40 -14.76 5.61 15.84
N ALA A 41 -14.23 6.71 16.37
CA ALA A 41 -14.15 7.98 15.64
C ALA A 41 -13.22 7.89 14.41
N TYR A 42 -12.16 7.08 14.50
CA TYR A 42 -11.24 6.81 13.40
C TYR A 42 -11.96 6.05 12.27
N TYR A 43 -12.74 5.01 12.62
CA TYR A 43 -13.53 4.28 11.63
C TYR A 43 -14.63 5.14 10.99
N LEU A 44 -15.32 5.98 11.76
CA LEU A 44 -16.34 6.87 11.22
C LEU A 44 -15.76 7.89 10.23
N LYS A 45 -14.59 8.46 10.52
CA LYS A 45 -13.90 9.34 9.58
C LYS A 45 -13.41 8.60 8.35
N ALA A 46 -12.84 7.41 8.51
CA ALA A 46 -12.45 6.58 7.36
C ALA A 46 -13.65 6.30 6.44
N VAL A 47 -14.83 5.99 7.00
CA VAL A 47 -16.08 5.76 6.24
C VAL A 47 -16.57 7.04 5.55
N GLU A 48 -16.53 8.19 6.23
CA GLU A 48 -16.92 9.49 5.67
C GLU A 48 -16.06 9.89 4.45
N MET A 49 -14.81 9.45 4.42
CA MET A 49 -13.86 9.76 3.34
C MET A 49 -13.99 8.84 2.12
N ILE A 50 -14.69 7.71 2.22
CA ILE A 50 -14.81 6.77 1.10
C ILE A 50 -15.35 7.42 -0.19
N PRO A 51 -16.36 8.31 -0.16
CA PRO A 51 -16.89 8.96 -1.36
C PRO A 51 -15.92 9.95 -2.02
N SER A 52 -14.90 10.47 -1.32
CA SER A 52 -13.92 11.39 -1.91
C SER A 52 -12.80 10.66 -2.65
N ILE A 53 -12.74 9.33 -2.55
CA ILE A 53 -11.78 8.50 -3.27
C ILE A 53 -12.08 8.59 -4.77
N LYS A 54 -11.18 9.23 -5.51
CA LYS A 54 -11.28 9.40 -6.96
C LYS A 54 -10.14 8.67 -7.66
N ALA A 55 -10.48 8.02 -8.77
CA ALA A 55 -9.47 7.53 -9.68
C ALA A 55 -8.73 8.69 -10.33
N SER A 56 -7.43 8.50 -10.52
CA SER A 56 -6.53 9.41 -11.22
C SER A 56 -5.80 8.61 -12.29
N HIS A 57 -5.39 9.28 -13.36
CA HIS A 57 -4.70 8.58 -14.44
C HIS A 57 -3.26 8.31 -14.02
N MET A 58 -2.86 7.04 -13.99
CA MET A 58 -1.52 6.63 -13.56
C MET A 58 -0.91 5.67 -14.57
N ARG A 59 0.36 5.91 -14.89
CA ARG A 59 1.22 4.96 -15.58
C ARG A 59 2.17 4.34 -14.56
N ILE A 60 1.98 3.05 -14.30
CA ILE A 60 2.71 2.25 -13.33
C ILE A 60 3.49 1.16 -14.08
N GLU A 61 4.81 1.27 -14.08
CA GLU A 61 5.72 0.31 -14.70
C GLU A 61 6.35 -0.57 -13.61
N TYR A 62 6.34 -1.89 -13.79
CA TYR A 62 6.85 -2.84 -12.80
C TYR A 62 7.37 -4.10 -13.48
N ASP A 63 8.65 -4.43 -13.23
CA ASP A 63 9.32 -5.63 -13.74
C ASP A 63 9.06 -5.97 -15.23
N GLY A 64 8.99 -4.93 -16.09
CA GLY A 64 8.77 -5.06 -17.54
C GLY A 64 7.31 -5.08 -17.99
N GLU A 65 6.35 -5.09 -17.05
CA GLU A 65 4.93 -4.87 -17.30
C GLU A 65 4.57 -3.39 -17.11
N VAL A 66 3.46 -2.96 -17.73
CA VAL A 66 2.94 -1.59 -17.62
C VAL A 66 1.43 -1.64 -17.41
N PHE A 67 0.98 -0.99 -16.34
CA PHE A 67 -0.39 -0.52 -16.22
C PHE A 67 -0.45 0.95 -16.62
N ASP A 68 -1.35 1.30 -17.53
CA ASP A 68 -1.55 2.68 -17.99
C ASP A 68 -3.07 2.94 -18.04
N GLY A 69 -3.58 3.68 -17.06
CA GLY A 69 -5.02 3.88 -16.92
C GLY A 69 -5.45 4.51 -15.60
N ASP A 70 -6.76 4.61 -15.42
CA ASP A 70 -7.34 5.18 -14.20
C ASP A 70 -7.24 4.20 -13.02
N ALA A 71 -6.53 4.60 -11.95
CA ALA A 71 -6.43 3.87 -10.70
C ALA A 71 -6.90 4.72 -9.52
N MET A 72 -7.59 4.08 -8.57
CA MET A 72 -7.98 4.73 -7.30
C MET A 72 -6.80 4.80 -6.34
N MET A 73 -5.97 3.75 -6.33
CA MET A 73 -4.76 3.68 -5.50
C MET A 73 -3.80 2.60 -5.99
N PHE A 74 -2.54 2.71 -5.56
CA PHE A 74 -1.57 1.63 -5.61
C PHE A 74 -0.88 1.46 -4.25
N LEU A 75 -0.35 0.27 -4.01
CA LEU A 75 0.36 -0.13 -2.80
C LEU A 75 1.62 -0.90 -3.20
N CYS A 76 2.76 -0.58 -2.59
CA CYS A 76 3.98 -1.38 -2.63
C CYS A 76 4.25 -1.91 -1.21
N GLY A 77 3.78 -3.11 -0.92
CA GLY A 77 3.91 -3.73 0.41
C GLY A 77 5.18 -4.57 0.56
N LEU A 78 5.90 -4.39 1.66
CA LEU A 78 7.00 -5.25 2.12
C LEU A 78 6.51 -6.26 3.18
N THR A 79 5.40 -5.96 3.85
CA THR A 79 4.73 -6.88 4.77
C THR A 79 3.32 -7.23 4.28
N ASN A 80 2.68 -8.17 4.96
CA ASN A 80 1.36 -8.68 4.61
C ASN A 80 0.18 -7.84 5.13
N SER A 81 0.43 -6.83 5.97
CA SER A 81 -0.62 -6.14 6.73
C SER A 81 -0.54 -4.62 6.66
N VAL A 82 -1.70 -4.00 6.45
CA VAL A 82 -1.84 -2.54 6.32
C VAL A 82 -3.15 -2.09 6.94
N GLY A 83 -3.12 -1.13 7.86
CA GLY A 83 -4.33 -0.47 8.37
C GLY A 83 -5.41 -1.43 8.92
N GLY A 84 -5.03 -2.59 9.45
CA GLY A 84 -5.94 -3.63 9.95
C GLY A 84 -6.36 -4.70 8.92
N PHE A 85 -5.92 -4.59 7.66
CA PHE A 85 -6.09 -5.64 6.66
C PHE A 85 -4.93 -6.64 6.74
N GLU A 86 -5.07 -7.66 7.59
CA GLU A 86 -4.06 -8.71 7.78
C GLU A 86 -3.91 -9.66 6.57
N LYS A 87 -4.86 -9.62 5.63
CA LYS A 87 -4.92 -10.47 4.44
C LYS A 87 -4.85 -9.69 3.13
N LEU A 88 -4.39 -8.44 3.18
CA LEU A 88 -4.31 -7.60 1.98
C LEU A 88 -3.29 -8.15 0.97
N ALA A 89 -2.19 -8.68 1.50
CA ALA A 89 -1.09 -9.25 0.74
C ALA A 89 -0.61 -10.55 1.41
N PRO A 90 -1.41 -11.63 1.36
CA PRO A 90 -1.20 -12.81 2.20
C PRO A 90 0.11 -13.57 1.92
N ASP A 91 0.66 -13.42 0.71
CA ASP A 91 1.94 -14.00 0.27
C ASP A 91 3.08 -12.97 0.21
N ALA A 92 2.89 -11.76 0.76
CA ALA A 92 4.01 -10.83 0.96
C ALA A 92 5.06 -11.50 1.83
N SER A 93 6.33 -11.48 1.42
CA SER A 93 7.48 -11.97 2.19
C SER A 93 8.35 -10.79 2.55
N ILE A 94 8.94 -10.84 3.74
CA ILE A 94 9.76 -9.75 4.27
C ILE A 94 11.19 -9.78 3.73
N ASN A 95 11.58 -10.79 2.95
CA ASN A 95 12.97 -10.99 2.53
C ASN A 95 13.16 -11.66 1.16
N ASP A 96 12.13 -11.65 0.31
CA ASP A 96 12.12 -12.27 -1.02
C ASP A 96 12.77 -11.38 -2.11
N GLY A 97 12.93 -10.09 -1.84
CA GLY A 97 13.44 -9.06 -2.74
C GLY A 97 12.38 -8.39 -3.61
N TYR A 98 11.10 -8.57 -3.28
CA TYR A 98 9.98 -8.03 -4.05
C TYR A 98 9.03 -7.22 -3.19
N PHE A 99 8.54 -6.11 -3.73
CA PHE A 99 7.29 -5.55 -3.27
C PHE A 99 6.14 -6.47 -3.68
N THR A 100 5.13 -6.53 -2.84
CA THR A 100 3.79 -6.95 -3.23
C THR A 100 3.06 -5.72 -3.74
N LEU A 101 3.03 -5.55 -5.06
CA LEU A 101 2.34 -4.48 -5.76
C LEU A 101 0.85 -4.80 -5.88
N LEU A 102 0.02 -3.93 -5.32
CA LEU A 102 -1.42 -3.94 -5.53
C LEU A 102 -1.84 -2.64 -6.22
N VAL A 103 -2.53 -2.73 -7.36
CA VAL A 103 -3.16 -1.58 -8.01
C VAL A 103 -4.65 -1.79 -8.04
N LEU A 104 -5.39 -0.87 -7.42
CA LEU A 104 -6.85 -0.82 -7.52
C LEU A 104 -7.22 0.08 -8.68
N LYS A 105 -7.69 -0.53 -9.78
CA LYS A 105 -8.23 0.17 -10.94
C LYS A 105 -9.48 0.97 -10.53
N LYS A 106 -9.88 1.91 -11.39
CA LYS A 106 -11.13 2.65 -11.23
C LYS A 106 -12.31 1.73 -10.96
N ALA A 107 -13.03 2.02 -9.88
CA ALA A 107 -14.25 1.35 -9.48
C ALA A 107 -15.28 2.40 -9.03
N SER A 108 -16.56 2.09 -9.20
CA SER A 108 -17.63 2.87 -8.58
C SER A 108 -17.68 2.62 -7.06
N LEU A 109 -18.40 3.47 -6.32
CA LEU A 109 -18.50 3.33 -4.86
C LEU A 109 -19.02 1.95 -4.40
N PRO A 110 -20.09 1.37 -4.98
CA PRO A 110 -20.54 0.03 -4.59
C PRO A 110 -19.48 -1.06 -4.85
N GLU A 111 -18.76 -0.94 -5.96
CA GLU A 111 -17.69 -1.85 -6.34
C GLU A 111 -16.49 -1.76 -5.40
N PHE A 112 -16.10 -0.54 -5.01
CA PHE A 112 -15.08 -0.29 -4.01
C PHE A 112 -15.46 -0.94 -2.66
N ILE A 113 -16.69 -0.76 -2.21
CA ILE A 113 -17.18 -1.36 -0.95
C ILE A 113 -17.14 -2.90 -1.04
N GLN A 114 -17.56 -3.47 -2.16
CA GLN A 114 -17.47 -4.91 -2.40
C GLN A 114 -16.02 -5.40 -2.33
N LEU A 115 -15.10 -4.72 -3.02
CA LEU A 115 -13.67 -5.05 -3.04
C LEU A 115 -13.03 -4.92 -1.66
N ALA A 116 -13.34 -3.88 -0.90
CA ALA A 116 -12.85 -3.71 0.47
C ALA A 116 -13.33 -4.86 1.37
N ALA A 117 -14.60 -5.29 1.23
CA ALA A 117 -15.13 -6.43 1.97
C ALA A 117 -14.45 -7.76 1.56
N MET A 118 -14.14 -7.95 0.27
CA MET A 118 -13.35 -9.10 -0.21
C MET A 118 -11.92 -9.05 0.35
N ALA A 119 -11.31 -7.87 0.41
CA ALA A 119 -9.95 -7.69 0.92
C ALA A 119 -9.82 -8.05 2.41
N LEU A 120 -10.84 -7.77 3.22
CA LEU A 120 -10.89 -8.25 4.62
C LEU A 120 -10.85 -9.78 4.74
N ARG A 121 -11.32 -10.50 3.71
CA ARG A 121 -11.30 -11.97 3.66
C ARG A 121 -10.12 -12.55 2.86
N GLY A 122 -9.36 -11.70 2.15
CA GLY A 122 -8.30 -12.11 1.23
C GLY A 122 -8.81 -12.63 -0.12
N GLU A 123 -10.05 -12.31 -0.50
CA GLU A 123 -10.72 -12.79 -1.72
C GLU A 123 -10.56 -11.82 -2.91
N HIS A 124 -9.96 -10.65 -2.71
CA HIS A 124 -9.82 -9.58 -3.70
C HIS A 124 -8.78 -9.86 -4.79
N LEU A 125 -7.86 -10.78 -4.57
CA LEU A 125 -6.67 -10.99 -5.41
C LEU A 125 -6.98 -11.43 -6.85
N ASN A 126 -8.13 -12.10 -7.07
CA ASN A 126 -8.54 -12.61 -8.37
C ASN A 126 -9.57 -11.70 -9.08
N ASP A 127 -9.86 -10.52 -8.53
CA ASP A 127 -10.80 -9.59 -9.13
C ASP A 127 -10.13 -8.79 -10.26
N ASP A 128 -10.79 -8.68 -11.42
CA ASP A 128 -10.24 -7.98 -12.60
C ASP A 128 -9.91 -6.50 -12.35
N ARG A 129 -10.47 -5.89 -11.30
CA ARG A 129 -10.21 -4.52 -10.88
C ARG A 129 -8.94 -4.39 -10.02
N VAL A 130 -8.34 -5.51 -9.62
CA VAL A 130 -7.12 -5.56 -8.81
C VAL A 130 -5.99 -6.12 -9.67
N ILE A 131 -4.89 -5.38 -9.76
CA ILE A 131 -3.61 -5.94 -10.18
C ILE A 131 -2.88 -6.36 -8.91
N TYR A 132 -2.43 -7.60 -8.86
CA TYR A 132 -1.66 -8.13 -7.74
C TYR A 132 -0.41 -8.83 -8.29
N LYS A 133 0.76 -8.25 -8.03
CA LYS A 133 2.02 -8.66 -8.65
C LYS A 133 3.17 -8.56 -7.66
N LYS A 134 4.21 -9.36 -7.87
CA LYS A 134 5.52 -9.16 -7.23
C LYS A 134 6.37 -8.29 -8.14
N ALA A 135 7.02 -7.27 -7.59
CA ALA A 135 7.85 -6.35 -8.36
C ALA A 135 9.06 -5.89 -7.54
N SER A 136 10.26 -5.95 -8.12
CA SER A 136 11.49 -5.46 -7.48
C SER A 136 11.65 -3.95 -7.63
N VAL A 137 11.16 -3.40 -8.74
CA VAL A 137 11.16 -1.97 -9.03
C VAL A 137 9.77 -1.56 -9.54
N VAL A 138 9.22 -0.48 -8.98
CA VAL A 138 7.94 0.10 -9.40
C VAL A 138 8.14 1.57 -9.71
N LYS A 139 7.75 2.01 -10.91
CA LYS A 139 7.80 3.43 -11.32
C LYS A 139 6.39 3.93 -11.55
N VAL A 140 6.05 5.05 -10.93
CA VAL A 140 4.75 5.69 -11.04
C VAL A 140 4.94 7.06 -11.66
N SER A 141 4.17 7.34 -12.69
CA SER A 141 4.07 8.64 -13.35
C SER A 141 2.60 9.01 -13.57
N THR A 142 2.30 10.30 -13.45
CA THR A 142 0.94 10.83 -13.53
C THR A 142 0.99 12.33 -13.82
N GLU A 143 -0.05 12.86 -14.44
CA GLU A 143 -0.27 14.31 -14.59
C GLU A 143 -1.11 14.90 -13.43
N ASP A 144 -1.76 14.03 -12.64
CA ASP A 144 -2.55 14.40 -11.47
C ASP A 144 -1.64 14.59 -10.24
N GLU A 145 -2.04 15.46 -9.32
CA GLU A 145 -1.37 15.58 -8.02
C GLU A 145 -1.69 14.34 -7.17
N ILE A 146 -0.66 13.53 -6.89
CA ILE A 146 -0.77 12.29 -6.12
C ILE A 146 0.24 12.29 -4.98
N HIS A 147 -0.27 12.42 -3.76
CA HIS A 147 0.52 12.28 -2.55
C HIS A 147 0.85 10.82 -2.27
N LEU A 148 2.08 10.60 -1.82
CA LEU A 148 2.59 9.32 -1.40
C LEU A 148 2.54 9.22 0.12
N ASN A 149 2.20 8.04 0.61
CA ASN A 149 2.30 7.66 1.99
C ASN A 149 3.41 6.61 2.14
N LEU A 150 4.31 6.80 3.10
CA LEU A 150 5.34 5.84 3.48
C LEU A 150 5.13 5.49 4.96
N ASP A 151 4.82 4.22 5.26
CA ASP A 151 4.63 3.72 6.62
C ASP A 151 3.66 4.56 7.49
N GLY A 152 2.68 5.22 6.88
CA GLY A 152 1.72 6.09 7.56
C GLY A 152 2.06 7.58 7.55
N GLU A 153 3.25 7.97 7.07
CA GLU A 153 3.70 9.36 6.99
C GLU A 153 3.75 9.89 5.56
N TYR A 154 3.85 11.22 5.38
CA TYR A 154 3.90 11.85 4.06
C TYR A 154 5.24 11.59 3.38
N GLY A 155 5.18 10.95 2.21
CA GLY A 155 6.32 10.47 1.45
C GLY A 155 6.83 11.43 0.37
N GLY A 156 6.11 12.51 0.10
CA GLY A 156 6.28 13.35 -1.10
C GLY A 156 5.20 13.05 -2.13
N ASP A 157 5.44 13.44 -3.38
CA ASP A 157 4.47 13.31 -4.48
C ASP A 157 5.01 12.45 -5.61
N ALA A 158 4.11 11.87 -6.40
CA ALA A 158 4.48 11.30 -7.69
C ALA A 158 4.89 12.41 -8.68
N PRO A 159 5.76 12.14 -9.68
CA PRO A 159 6.29 10.84 -10.08
C PRO A 159 7.29 10.26 -9.08
N ALA A 160 7.33 8.94 -8.98
CA ALA A 160 8.13 8.23 -7.99
C ALA A 160 8.66 6.90 -8.52
N THR A 161 9.87 6.55 -8.08
CA THR A 161 10.48 5.24 -8.28
C THR A 161 10.67 4.57 -6.92
N PHE A 162 10.12 3.37 -6.77
CA PHE A 162 10.27 2.51 -5.61
C PHE A 162 11.19 1.35 -5.98
N GLU A 163 12.20 1.11 -5.16
CA GLU A 163 13.16 0.02 -5.34
C GLU A 163 13.19 -0.85 -4.07
N ASN A 164 13.06 -2.17 -4.22
CA ASN A 164 13.23 -3.10 -3.11
C ASN A 164 14.71 -3.39 -2.92
N LEU A 165 15.23 -3.01 -1.76
CA LEU A 165 16.57 -3.35 -1.30
C LEU A 165 16.50 -4.70 -0.58
N LYS A 166 16.81 -5.75 -1.34
CA LYS A 166 16.76 -7.12 -0.84
C LYS A 166 17.67 -7.32 0.38
N ARG A 167 17.10 -7.77 1.49
CA ARG A 167 17.81 -8.18 2.72
C ARG A 167 18.77 -7.11 3.23
N HIS A 168 18.36 -5.86 3.12
CA HIS A 168 19.20 -4.71 3.37
C HIS A 168 19.54 -4.50 4.86
N ILE A 169 18.67 -4.96 5.77
CA ILE A 169 18.87 -4.78 7.22
C ILE A 169 18.76 -6.10 7.98
N GLU A 170 19.56 -6.20 9.05
CA GLU A 170 19.48 -7.29 10.02
C GLU A 170 18.68 -6.83 11.25
N ILE A 171 17.72 -7.64 11.68
CA ILE A 171 16.85 -7.35 12.81
C ILE A 171 16.81 -8.58 13.72
N PHE A 172 16.87 -8.36 15.04
CA PHE A 172 16.62 -9.40 16.02
C PHE A 172 15.13 -9.74 16.06
N VAL A 173 14.80 -11.01 15.80
CA VAL A 173 13.42 -11.51 15.79
C VAL A 173 13.31 -12.83 16.55
N PRO A 174 12.16 -13.11 17.18
CA PRO A 174 11.86 -14.43 17.71
C PRO A 174 11.58 -15.39 16.55
N LEU A 175 12.53 -16.26 16.21
CA LEU A 175 12.41 -17.18 15.07
C LEU A 175 11.16 -18.07 15.12
N ALA A 176 10.63 -18.36 16.31
CA ALA A 176 9.41 -19.13 16.50
C ALA A 176 8.17 -18.46 15.87
N ASP A 177 8.14 -17.12 15.81
CA ASP A 177 6.99 -16.33 15.34
C ASP A 177 7.11 -15.94 13.86
N ILE A 178 8.24 -16.26 13.22
CA ILE A 178 8.48 -15.98 11.80
C ILE A 178 8.00 -17.16 10.96
N ARG A 179 7.37 -16.90 9.81
CA ARG A 179 6.95 -17.94 8.85
C ARG A 179 8.16 -18.70 8.33
N GLU A 180 7.97 -19.97 8.00
CA GLU A 180 9.06 -20.86 7.64
C GLU A 180 9.86 -20.34 6.43
N GLU A 181 9.17 -19.82 5.43
CA GLU A 181 9.76 -19.24 4.22
C GLU A 181 10.63 -18.00 4.47
N ASP A 182 10.40 -17.28 5.58
CA ASP A 182 11.12 -16.06 5.93
C ASP A 182 12.28 -16.30 6.92
N ARG A 183 12.50 -17.54 7.39
CA ARG A 183 13.56 -17.88 8.37
C ARG A 183 14.92 -18.06 7.68
N ILE A 184 15.41 -17.00 7.05
CA ILE A 184 16.67 -16.98 6.30
C ILE A 184 17.67 -16.03 6.95
#